data_AF-A0A7S1BXN9-F1
#
_entry.id   AF-A0A7S1BXN9-F1
#
_cell.length_a   1.000
_cell.length_b   1.000
_cell.length_c   1.000
_cell.angle_alpha   90.00
_cell.angle_beta   90.00
_cell.angle_gamma   90.00
#
_symmetry.space_group_name_H-M   'P 1'
#
loop_
_entity.id
_entity.type
_entity.pdbx_description
1 polymer ?
#
loop_
_entity_poly.entity_id
_entity_poly.type
_entity_poly.pdbx_seq_one_letter_code
_entity_poly.pdbx_strand_id
1 'polypeptide(L)'
;ACGGKFGEMVTEHVLAAPLDPSRADSPLLDVAFTVIDAAEDLPTLNLPPAASAEDRALSYLSLFPDVSAKDAVLFLQGGPGFESPAPVSGLALAGLKSSWASAALSGGVRRVVLLDQRGTGRSSRITKQTLERRFPALFAGDGVGAEPDDAAIREAAEYLAQFRADRIVYDAECVREALAGE
;
A
#
# COMPACT_ATOMS: atom_id res chain seq x y z
N ALA A 1 20.48 4.77 28.13
CA ALA A 1 20.12 5.87 27.23
C ALA A 1 18.67 6.23 27.51
N CYS A 2 18.39 7.47 27.93
CA CYS A 2 17.06 7.90 28.35
C CYS A 2 16.12 7.92 27.13
N GLY A 3 15.21 6.94 27.05
CA GLY A 3 14.21 6.87 25.99
C GLY A 3 13.09 7.87 26.27
N GLY A 4 12.99 8.91 25.43
CA GLY A 4 11.76 9.69 25.33
C GLY A 4 10.58 8.78 25.00
N LYS A 5 9.42 9.05 25.59
CA LYS A 5 8.19 8.33 25.25
C LYS A 5 7.65 8.90 23.94
N PHE A 6 8.09 8.36 22.80
CA PHE A 6 7.46 8.65 21.51
C PHE A 6 6.09 7.96 21.45
N GLY A 7 5.09 8.68 20.95
CA GLY A 7 3.81 8.11 20.54
C GLY A 7 3.85 7.68 19.07
N GLU A 8 2.96 6.75 18.71
CA GLU A 8 2.80 6.25 17.34
C GLU A 8 1.37 6.56 16.85
N MET A 9 1.24 7.16 15.66
CA MET A 9 -0.04 7.38 14.98
C MET A 9 -0.13 6.48 13.77
N VAL A 10 -1.20 5.68 13.70
CA VAL A 10 -1.45 4.76 12.59
C VAL A 10 -2.59 5.29 11.74
N THR A 11 -2.37 5.42 10.44
CA THR A 11 -3.38 5.84 9.47
C THR A 11 -3.37 4.93 8.25
N GLU A 12 -4.55 4.67 7.68
CA GLU A 12 -4.70 3.85 6.47
C GLU A 12 -5.13 4.73 5.31
N HIS A 13 -4.51 4.51 4.15
CA HIS A 13 -4.68 5.33 2.96
C HIS A 13 -4.87 4.45 1.73
N VAL A 14 -5.50 5.02 0.72
CA VAL A 14 -5.61 4.42 -0.62
C VAL A 14 -5.30 5.52 -1.63
N LEU A 15 -4.41 5.25 -2.57
CA LEU A 15 -4.20 6.08 -3.77
C LEU A 15 -4.69 5.36 -5.02
N ALA A 16 -5.02 6.12 -6.05
CA ALA A 16 -5.25 5.59 -7.38
C ALA A 16 -3.96 5.68 -8.20
N ALA A 17 -3.40 4.54 -8.61
CA ALA A 17 -2.20 4.47 -9.44
C ALA A 17 -2.54 3.89 -10.83
N PRO A 18 -1.84 4.26 -11.90
CA PRO A 18 -2.02 3.64 -13.20
C PRO A 18 -1.67 2.15 -13.16
N LEU A 19 -2.52 1.33 -13.78
CA LEU A 19 -2.23 -0.08 -14.05
C LEU A 19 -0.96 -0.23 -14.88
N ASP A 20 -0.85 0.51 -15.98
CA ASP A 20 0.34 0.59 -16.83
C ASP A 20 0.78 2.07 -16.97
N PRO A 21 1.79 2.53 -16.22
CA PRO A 21 2.24 3.91 -16.27
C PRO A 21 2.88 4.30 -17.62
N SER A 22 3.15 3.36 -18.52
CA SER A 22 3.64 3.69 -19.88
C SER A 22 2.53 4.19 -20.81
N ARG A 23 1.27 4.11 -20.39
CA ARG A 23 0.09 4.48 -21.17
C ARG A 23 -0.67 5.63 -20.53
N ALA A 24 -0.87 6.71 -21.29
CA ALA A 24 -1.62 7.87 -20.83
C ALA A 24 -3.11 7.58 -20.53
N ASP A 25 -3.69 6.59 -21.20
CA ASP A 25 -5.08 6.14 -21.05
C ASP A 25 -5.23 4.93 -20.12
N SER A 26 -4.19 4.60 -19.35
CA SER A 26 -4.22 3.44 -18.48
C SER A 26 -5.36 3.53 -17.47
N PRO A 27 -6.12 2.43 -17.25
CA PRO A 27 -7.04 2.40 -16.12
C PRO A 27 -6.26 2.55 -14.82
N LEU A 28 -6.94 3.08 -13.81
CA LEU A 28 -6.40 3.20 -12.46
C LEU A 28 -6.72 1.95 -11.64
N LEU A 29 -5.87 1.66 -10.67
CA LEU A 29 -6.07 0.65 -9.66
C LEU A 29 -5.84 1.27 -8.28
N ASP A 30 -6.51 0.71 -7.28
CA ASP A 30 -6.33 1.12 -5.89
C ASP A 30 -5.05 0.51 -5.34
N VAL A 31 -4.22 1.35 -4.74
CA VAL A 31 -3.02 0.99 -3.97
C VAL A 31 -3.23 1.45 -2.53
N ALA A 32 -3.41 0.48 -1.63
CA ALA A 32 -3.59 0.70 -0.21
C ALA A 32 -2.25 0.65 0.53
N PHE A 33 -2.10 1.51 1.52
CA PHE A 33 -0.94 1.52 2.40
C PHE A 33 -1.30 2.05 3.78
N THR A 34 -0.55 1.61 4.78
CA THR A 34 -0.69 2.05 6.16
C THR A 34 0.54 2.85 6.56
N VAL A 35 0.36 4.02 7.16
CA VAL A 35 1.45 4.85 7.65
C VAL A 35 1.46 4.81 9.17
N ILE A 36 2.66 4.58 9.72
CA ILE A 36 2.96 4.66 11.15
C ILE A 36 3.92 5.82 11.33
N ASP A 37 3.44 6.92 11.87
CA ASP A 37 4.23 8.10 12.21
C ASP A 37 4.61 8.08 13.70
N ALA A 38 5.87 8.43 14.01
CA ALA A 38 6.35 8.58 15.37
C ALA A 38 6.73 10.03 15.68
N ALA A 39 6.25 10.54 16.81
CA ALA A 39 6.57 11.86 17.32
C ALA A 39 6.57 11.88 18.86
N GLU A 40 7.28 12.83 19.45
CA GLU A 40 7.24 13.06 20.91
C GLU A 40 5.84 13.49 21.33
N ASP A 41 5.29 14.47 20.61
CA ASP A 41 3.94 14.97 20.76
C ASP A 41 3.12 14.59 19.52
N LEU A 42 2.26 13.58 19.66
CA LEU A 42 1.37 13.20 18.57
C LEU A 42 0.30 14.27 18.33
N PRO A 43 0.13 14.72 17.09
CA PRO A 43 -0.93 15.65 16.76
C PRO A 43 -2.29 14.93 16.75
N THR A 44 -3.35 15.68 17.03
CA THR A 44 -4.73 15.17 16.96
C THR A 44 -5.30 15.41 15.57
N LEU A 45 -5.71 14.34 14.89
CA LEU A 45 -6.44 14.46 13.62
C LEU A 45 -7.92 14.80 13.89
N ASN A 46 -8.28 16.07 13.73
CA ASN A 46 -9.66 16.56 13.86
C ASN A 46 -10.28 16.78 12.48
N LEU A 47 -10.95 15.75 11.97
CA LEU A 47 -11.63 15.80 10.67
C LEU A 47 -13.14 15.61 10.84
N PRO A 48 -13.98 16.41 10.17
CA PRO A 48 -15.42 16.16 10.17
C PRO A 48 -15.70 14.81 9.48
N PRO A 49 -16.70 14.04 9.93
CA PRO A 49 -17.03 12.75 9.31
C PRO A 49 -17.30 12.85 7.80
N ALA A 50 -17.84 13.99 7.35
CA ALA A 50 -18.17 14.29 5.96
C ALA A 50 -17.01 14.84 5.13
N ALA A 51 -15.79 14.95 5.67
CA ALA A 51 -14.62 15.42 4.91
C ALA A 51 -14.39 14.54 3.67
N SER A 52 -14.11 15.18 2.54
CA SER A 52 -13.76 14.50 1.29
C SER A 52 -12.45 13.73 1.43
N ALA A 53 -12.17 12.78 0.53
CA ALA A 53 -10.90 12.06 0.53
C ALA A 53 -9.69 13.02 0.41
N GLU A 54 -9.83 14.06 -0.41
CA GLU A 54 -8.80 15.09 -0.60
C GLU A 54 -8.59 15.92 0.68
N ASP A 55 -9.67 16.39 1.32
CA ASP A 55 -9.56 17.14 2.58
C ASP A 55 -8.91 16.30 3.70
N ARG A 56 -9.23 15.00 3.74
CA ARG A 56 -8.64 14.04 4.68
C ARG A 56 -7.14 13.89 4.42
N ALA A 57 -6.73 13.75 3.16
CA ALA A 57 -5.33 13.64 2.77
C ALA A 57 -4.55 14.91 3.11
N LEU A 58 -5.04 16.09 2.71
CA LEU A 58 -4.41 17.38 3.01
C LEU A 58 -4.29 17.62 4.52
N SER A 59 -5.34 17.30 5.28
CA SER A 59 -5.32 17.43 6.74
C SER A 59 -4.28 16.49 7.36
N TYR A 60 -4.19 15.25 6.89
CA TYR A 60 -3.16 14.32 7.36
C TYR A 60 -1.74 14.82 7.05
N LEU A 61 -1.48 15.29 5.81
CA LEU A 61 -0.16 15.81 5.43
C LEU A 61 0.25 17.02 6.30
N SER A 62 -0.71 17.84 6.72
CA SER A 62 -0.45 18.98 7.61
C SER A 62 0.00 18.59 9.02
N LEU A 63 -0.22 17.33 9.45
CA LEU A 63 0.18 16.85 10.77
C LEU A 63 1.68 16.61 10.90
N PHE A 64 2.36 16.30 9.79
CA PHE A 64 3.78 15.96 9.74
C PHE A 64 4.50 16.69 8.60
N PRO A 65 4.50 18.04 8.59
CA PRO A 65 4.99 18.84 7.45
C PRO A 65 6.51 18.77 7.25
N ASP A 66 7.23 18.27 8.25
CA ASP A 66 8.68 18.19 8.30
C ASP A 66 9.23 16.76 8.12
N VAL A 67 8.34 15.78 7.86
CA VAL A 67 8.73 14.40 7.56
C VAL A 67 8.99 14.24 6.07
N SER A 68 10.25 14.07 5.69
CA SER A 68 10.66 13.84 4.30
C SER A 68 10.71 12.35 3.96
N ALA A 69 10.94 12.03 2.68
CA ALA A 69 11.17 10.65 2.26
C ALA A 69 12.40 10.01 2.92
N LYS A 70 13.40 10.80 3.33
CA LYS A 70 14.63 10.34 3.99
C LYS A 70 14.41 9.92 5.44
N ASP A 71 13.33 10.41 6.05
CA ASP A 71 12.95 10.09 7.42
C ASP A 71 12.04 8.84 7.49
N ALA A 72 11.77 8.22 6.33
CA ALA A 72 10.82 7.14 6.17
C ALA A 72 11.47 5.82 5.76
N VAL A 73 10.81 4.71 6.14
CA VAL A 73 11.13 3.36 5.64
C VAL A 73 9.86 2.77 5.03
N LEU A 74 10.00 2.22 3.82
CA LEU A 74 8.96 1.42 3.17
C LEU A 74 9.16 -0.07 3.46
N PHE A 75 8.10 -0.74 3.89
CA PHE A 75 8.06 -2.18 4.05
C PHE A 75 7.34 -2.83 2.86
N LEU A 76 8.01 -3.81 2.25
CA LEU A 76 7.46 -4.65 1.20
C LEU A 76 7.38 -6.09 1.72
N GLN A 77 6.15 -6.59 1.87
CA GLN A 77 5.90 -7.96 2.30
C GLN A 77 6.49 -8.99 1.32
N GLY A 78 7.25 -9.95 1.84
CA GLY A 78 7.72 -11.10 1.05
C GLY A 78 6.70 -12.25 0.99
N GLY A 79 7.08 -13.35 0.35
CA GLY A 79 6.21 -14.54 0.22
C GLY A 79 5.08 -14.37 -0.80
N PRO A 80 4.19 -15.37 -1.00
CA PRO A 80 3.43 -15.59 -2.25
C PRO A 80 2.33 -14.57 -2.60
N GLY A 81 2.38 -13.34 -2.07
CA GLY A 81 1.45 -12.25 -2.38
C GLY A 81 0.42 -11.98 -1.28
N PHE A 82 0.86 -11.72 -0.05
CA PHE A 82 -0.01 -11.33 1.07
C PHE A 82 -0.10 -9.81 1.26
N GLU A 83 -1.12 -9.34 1.99
CA GLU A 83 -1.10 -8.00 2.58
C GLU A 83 0.08 -7.77 3.51
N SER A 84 0.41 -6.51 3.73
CA SER A 84 1.34 -6.08 4.77
C SER A 84 0.81 -6.47 6.16
N PRO A 85 1.69 -6.79 7.15
CA PRO A 85 1.26 -7.10 8.50
C PRO A 85 0.46 -5.96 9.13
N ALA A 86 -0.57 -6.33 9.90
CA ALA A 86 -1.32 -5.35 10.68
C ALA A 86 -0.41 -4.68 11.72
N PRO A 87 -0.46 -3.35 11.90
CA PRO A 87 0.47 -2.62 12.77
C PRO A 87 0.45 -3.10 14.24
N VAL A 88 -0.73 -3.29 14.82
CA VAL A 88 -0.87 -3.61 16.25
C VAL A 88 -0.55 -5.09 16.54
N SER A 89 -1.17 -6.00 15.80
CA SER A 89 -1.03 -7.45 16.03
C SER A 89 0.17 -8.07 15.33
N GLY A 90 0.57 -7.56 14.17
CA GLY A 90 1.68 -8.07 13.35
C GLY A 90 3.03 -7.43 13.65
N LEU A 91 3.05 -6.15 14.09
CA LEU A 91 4.29 -5.44 14.45
C LEU A 91 4.40 -5.12 15.95
N ALA A 92 3.47 -5.60 16.78
CA ALA A 92 3.49 -5.50 18.25
C ALA A 92 3.70 -4.08 18.81
N LEU A 93 3.34 -3.05 18.03
CA LEU A 93 3.58 -1.63 18.33
C LEU A 93 2.91 -1.18 19.65
N ALA A 94 1.77 -1.77 20.01
CA ALA A 94 0.99 -1.41 21.20
C ALA A 94 1.43 -2.07 22.53
N GLY A 95 2.63 -2.68 22.64
CA GLY A 95 3.06 -3.17 23.95
C GLY A 95 4.42 -3.85 24.03
N LEU A 96 4.78 -4.67 23.04
CA LEU A 96 6.07 -5.36 23.00
C LEU A 96 6.94 -4.64 21.98
N LYS A 97 7.75 -3.68 22.45
CA LYS A 97 8.72 -2.89 21.67
C LYS A 97 9.92 -3.74 21.18
N SER A 98 9.64 -4.92 20.64
CA SER A 98 10.63 -5.90 20.17
C SER A 98 10.48 -6.23 18.69
N SER A 99 9.64 -5.51 17.95
CA SER A 99 9.57 -5.64 16.49
C SER A 99 10.63 -4.81 15.78
N TRP A 100 10.93 -5.18 14.54
CA TRP A 100 11.83 -4.40 13.68
C TRP A 100 11.34 -2.96 13.49
N ALA A 101 10.02 -2.76 13.39
CA ALA A 101 9.41 -1.45 13.21
C ALA A 101 9.60 -0.60 14.46
N SER A 102 9.35 -1.17 15.66
CA SER A 102 9.60 -0.48 16.92
C SER A 102 11.08 -0.13 17.11
N ALA A 103 11.99 -1.01 16.69
CA ALA A 103 13.43 -0.76 16.69
C ALA A 103 13.83 0.36 15.71
N ALA A 104 13.27 0.38 14.50
CA ALA A 104 13.51 1.42 13.50
C ALA A 104 13.04 2.79 14.00
N LEU A 105 11.81 2.87 14.53
CA LEU A 105 11.25 4.10 15.10
C LEU A 105 12.08 4.60 16.28
N SER A 106 12.49 3.70 17.18
CA SER A 106 13.40 4.04 18.30
C SER A 106 14.80 4.46 17.85
N GLY A 107 15.21 4.05 16.64
CA GLY A 107 16.49 4.39 16.01
C GLY A 107 16.49 5.72 15.25
N GLY A 108 15.36 6.44 15.24
CA GLY A 108 15.24 7.76 14.60
C GLY A 108 14.48 7.77 13.27
N VAL A 109 13.96 6.63 12.80
CA VAL A 109 12.99 6.63 11.70
C VAL A 109 11.71 7.31 12.18
N ARG A 110 11.21 8.29 11.45
CA ARG A 110 10.01 9.05 11.83
C ARG A 110 8.74 8.47 11.22
N ARG A 111 8.87 7.72 10.12
CA ARG A 111 7.74 7.14 9.39
C ARG A 111 8.04 5.73 8.91
N VAL A 112 7.11 4.81 9.16
CA VAL A 112 7.10 3.49 8.53
C VAL A 112 5.87 3.38 7.63
N VAL A 113 6.08 3.07 6.36
CA VAL A 113 5.02 2.84 5.38
C VAL A 113 4.90 1.34 5.12
N LEU A 114 3.71 0.82 5.31
CA LEU A 114 3.33 -0.57 5.10
C LEU A 114 2.49 -0.66 3.84
N LEU A 115 3.11 -1.04 2.72
CA LEU A 115 2.44 -1.09 1.42
C LEU A 115 1.83 -2.47 1.18
N ASP A 116 0.52 -2.51 0.95
CA ASP A 116 -0.09 -3.64 0.26
C ASP A 116 0.32 -3.54 -1.20
N GLN A 117 1.16 -4.47 -1.66
CA GLN A 117 1.63 -4.47 -3.04
C GLN A 117 0.44 -4.66 -3.99
N ARG A 118 0.48 -4.04 -5.18
CA ARG A 118 -0.58 -4.25 -6.18
C ARG A 118 -0.84 -5.74 -6.40
N GLY A 119 -2.11 -6.11 -6.44
CA GLY A 119 -2.56 -7.49 -6.55
C GLY A 119 -2.66 -8.24 -5.22
N THR A 120 -2.25 -7.65 -4.10
CA THR A 120 -2.36 -8.24 -2.76
C THR A 120 -3.22 -7.37 -1.84
N GLY A 121 -3.61 -7.93 -0.68
CA GLY A 121 -4.28 -7.15 0.37
C GLY A 121 -5.47 -6.32 -0.10
N ARG A 122 -5.45 -5.04 0.23
CA ARG A 122 -6.45 -4.05 -0.19
C ARG A 122 -6.09 -3.36 -1.52
N SER A 123 -4.93 -3.67 -2.09
CA SER A 123 -4.42 -3.08 -3.34
C SER A 123 -4.87 -3.90 -4.56
N SER A 124 -6.12 -3.72 -4.99
CA SER A 124 -6.64 -4.34 -6.22
C SER A 124 -6.35 -5.84 -6.34
N ARG A 125 -6.70 -6.59 -5.28
CA ARG A 125 -6.31 -7.99 -5.07
C ARG A 125 -6.63 -8.90 -6.27
N ILE A 126 -5.63 -9.68 -6.69
CA ILE A 126 -5.80 -10.73 -7.68
C ILE A 126 -6.20 -12.02 -6.96
N THR A 127 -7.37 -12.55 -7.33
CA THR A 127 -7.83 -13.88 -6.94
C THR A 127 -8.41 -14.55 -8.18
N LYS A 128 -8.65 -15.87 -8.10
CA LYS A 128 -9.36 -16.58 -9.18
C LYS A 128 -10.68 -15.88 -9.53
N GLN A 129 -11.47 -15.48 -8.53
CA GLN A 129 -12.76 -14.82 -8.74
C GLN A 129 -12.63 -13.44 -9.40
N THR A 130 -11.58 -12.66 -9.07
CA THR A 130 -11.39 -11.35 -9.72
C THR A 130 -10.94 -11.51 -11.17
N LEU A 131 -10.10 -12.52 -11.46
CA LEU A 131 -9.71 -12.85 -12.82
C LEU A 131 -10.86 -13.43 -13.65
N GLU A 132 -11.69 -14.31 -13.09
CA GLU A 132 -12.88 -14.86 -13.77
C GLU A 132 -13.86 -13.76 -14.18
N ARG A 133 -14.10 -12.78 -13.31
CA ARG A 133 -14.97 -11.64 -13.62
C ARG A 133 -14.39 -10.76 -14.71
N ARG A 134 -13.06 -10.59 -14.73
CA ARG A 134 -12.38 -9.70 -15.67
C ARG A 134 -12.16 -10.37 -17.03
N PHE A 135 -11.81 -11.64 -17.03
CA PHE A 135 -11.43 -12.42 -18.21
C PHE A 135 -12.26 -13.72 -18.27
N PRO A 136 -13.59 -13.65 -18.44
CA PRO A 136 -14.44 -14.85 -18.43
C PRO A 136 -14.05 -15.87 -19.50
N ALA A 137 -13.52 -15.42 -20.64
CA ALA A 137 -13.03 -16.30 -21.71
C ALA A 137 -11.83 -17.16 -21.28
N LEU A 138 -10.98 -16.67 -20.37
CA LEU A 138 -9.85 -17.43 -19.82
C LEU A 138 -10.32 -18.65 -19.03
N PHE A 139 -11.50 -18.59 -18.42
CA PHE A 139 -12.06 -19.63 -17.54
C PHE A 139 -13.26 -20.35 -18.16
N ALA A 140 -13.55 -20.14 -19.44
CA ALA A 140 -14.73 -20.72 -20.10
C ALA A 140 -14.72 -22.26 -20.13
N GLY A 141 -13.53 -22.87 -20.01
CA GLY A 141 -13.35 -24.32 -19.96
C GLY A 141 -13.29 -24.94 -18.56
N ASP A 142 -13.39 -24.14 -17.49
CA ASP A 142 -13.35 -24.64 -16.12
C ASP A 142 -14.45 -25.69 -15.90
N GLY A 143 -14.05 -26.90 -15.49
CA GLY A 143 -14.96 -28.01 -15.21
C GLY A 143 -15.42 -28.81 -16.44
N VAL A 144 -15.06 -28.40 -17.66
CA VAL A 144 -15.40 -29.11 -18.91
C VAL A 144 -14.19 -29.48 -19.78
N GLY A 145 -12.98 -29.05 -19.41
CA GLY A 145 -11.73 -29.48 -20.04
C GLY A 145 -11.45 -28.84 -21.41
N ALA A 146 -12.06 -27.69 -21.69
CA ALA A 146 -11.73 -26.89 -22.86
C ALA A 146 -10.58 -25.93 -22.54
N GLU A 147 -9.64 -25.76 -23.46
CA GLU A 147 -8.57 -24.78 -23.30
C GLU A 147 -9.05 -23.39 -23.74
N PRO A 148 -8.67 -22.30 -23.03
CA PRO A 148 -8.93 -20.94 -23.49
C PRO A 148 -8.15 -20.65 -24.77
N ASP A 149 -8.68 -19.76 -25.61
CA ASP A 149 -7.97 -19.36 -26.83
C ASP A 149 -6.75 -18.48 -26.54
N ASP A 150 -5.83 -18.41 -27.52
CA ASP A 150 -4.60 -17.62 -27.40
C ASP A 150 -4.86 -16.12 -27.15
N ALA A 151 -6.03 -15.61 -27.56
CA ALA A 151 -6.38 -14.21 -27.36
C ALA A 151 -6.73 -13.93 -25.89
N ALA A 152 -7.53 -14.79 -25.27
CA ALA A 152 -7.87 -14.72 -23.85
C ALA A 152 -6.63 -14.91 -22.96
N ILE A 153 -5.75 -15.85 -23.32
CA ILE A 153 -4.48 -16.06 -22.60
C ILE A 153 -3.61 -14.81 -22.67
N ARG A 154 -3.44 -14.24 -23.86
CA ARG A 154 -2.60 -13.06 -24.07
C ARG A 154 -3.13 -11.83 -23.31
N GLU A 155 -4.43 -11.58 -23.36
CA GLU A 155 -5.05 -10.46 -22.65
C GLU A 155 -4.83 -10.57 -21.13
N ALA A 156 -5.05 -11.76 -20.56
CA ALA A 156 -4.82 -11.99 -19.14
C ALA A 156 -3.33 -11.90 -18.76
N ALA A 157 -2.44 -12.41 -19.61
CA ALA A 157 -0.99 -12.34 -19.39
C ALA A 157 -0.47 -10.89 -19.43
N GLU A 158 -0.94 -10.06 -20.37
CA GLU A 158 -0.60 -8.64 -20.46
C GLU A 158 -1.05 -7.86 -19.21
N TYR A 159 -2.23 -8.19 -18.69
CA TYR A 159 -2.72 -7.63 -17.43
C TYR A 159 -1.89 -8.08 -16.22
N LEU A 160 -1.65 -9.39 -16.07
CA LEU A 160 -0.87 -9.94 -14.96
C LEU A 160 0.60 -9.49 -14.97
N ALA A 161 1.15 -9.18 -16.15
CA ALA A 161 2.48 -8.58 -16.27
C ALA A 161 2.57 -7.22 -15.55
N GLN A 162 1.46 -6.52 -15.35
CA GLN A 162 1.44 -5.25 -14.62
C GLN A 162 1.49 -5.40 -13.10
N PHE A 163 1.61 -6.61 -12.57
CA PHE A 163 1.67 -6.88 -11.12
C PHE A 163 3.07 -7.35 -10.66
N ARG A 164 4.09 -7.01 -11.47
CA ARG A 164 5.49 -7.35 -11.22
C ARG A 164 6.21 -6.26 -10.42
N ALA A 165 7.43 -6.58 -10.02
CA ALA A 165 8.24 -5.76 -9.12
C ALA A 165 8.47 -4.32 -9.63
N ASP A 166 8.65 -4.14 -10.94
CA ASP A 166 8.79 -2.83 -11.58
C ASP A 166 7.57 -1.93 -11.34
N ARG A 167 6.37 -2.53 -11.36
CA ARG A 167 5.13 -1.83 -11.10
C ARG A 167 4.87 -1.55 -9.63
N ILE A 168 5.31 -2.46 -8.76
CA ILE A 168 5.30 -2.24 -7.29
C ILE A 168 6.22 -1.07 -6.92
N VAL A 169 7.40 -0.95 -7.57
CA VAL A 169 8.30 0.20 -7.36
C VAL A 169 7.63 1.49 -7.84
N TYR A 170 6.94 1.47 -8.97
CA TYR A 170 6.19 2.65 -9.43
C TYR A 170 5.12 3.09 -8.41
N ASP A 171 4.36 2.14 -7.84
CA ASP A 171 3.38 2.45 -6.78
C ASP A 171 4.05 3.07 -5.56
N ALA A 172 5.21 2.54 -5.16
CA ALA A 172 5.99 3.09 -4.05
C ALA A 172 6.43 4.54 -4.32
N GLU A 173 6.81 4.87 -5.55
CA GLU A 173 7.13 6.24 -5.93
C GLU A 173 5.90 7.15 -5.89
N CYS A 174 4.73 6.68 -6.32
CA CYS A 174 3.48 7.44 -6.16
C CYS A 174 3.14 7.67 -4.68
N VAL A 175 3.36 6.69 -3.81
CA VAL A 175 3.18 6.85 -2.35
C VAL A 175 4.19 7.87 -1.80
N ARG A 176 5.46 7.80 -2.24
CA ARG A 176 6.51 8.74 -1.83
C ARG A 176 6.13 10.18 -2.21
N GLU A 177 5.72 10.41 -3.45
CA GLU A 177 5.30 11.71 -3.94
C GLU A 177 4.06 12.22 -3.17
N ALA A 178 3.06 11.36 -2.94
CA ALA A 178 1.86 11.73 -2.20
C ALA A 178 2.12 12.09 -0.73
N LEU A 179 3.11 11.46 -0.09
CA LEU A 179 3.43 11.65 1.33
C LEU A 179 4.48 12.72 1.61
N ALA A 180 5.42 12.95 0.68
CA ALA A 180 6.57 13.82 0.89
C ALA A 180 6.67 14.98 -0.12
N GLY A 181 5.92 14.94 -1.24
CA GLY A 181 5.98 15.98 -2.28
C GLY A 181 7.33 16.06 -3.02
N GLU A 182 8.14 15.00 -2.93
CA GLU A 182 9.44 14.85 -3.60
C GLU A 182 9.35 13.77 -4.69
#